data_AF-A0A6I2YS30-F1
#
_entry.id   AF-A0A6I2YS30-F1
#
_cell.length_a   1.000
_cell.length_b   1.000
_cell.length_c   1.000
_cell.angle_alpha   90.00
_cell.angle_beta   90.00
_cell.angle_gamma   90.00
#
_symmetry.space_group_name_H-M   'P 1'
#
loop_
_entity.id
_entity.type
_entity.pdbx_description
1 polymer ?
#
loop_
_entity_poly.entity_id
_entity_poly.type
_entity_poly.pdbx_seq_one_letter_code
_entity_poly.pdbx_strand_id
1 'polypeptide(L)'
;MRSVRSLGPRVPQLVLDSLLPSGPPTQQVSLLSALSVVTMASGARQWHTEGMEPENLAPFDRPAWWWFALLDGPLGLLALLALRPGLAAKVRRRIPLQSDRTLRAVFALAIAIHLGEGALAWKNAKKRGVPALPWALQTTLVGFPSLLLLNQRPEVENEAQ
;
A
#
# COMPACT_ATOMS: atom_id res chain seq x y z
N MET A 1 -30.41 -42.80 38.07
CA MET A 1 -29.59 -41.66 37.61
C MET A 1 -29.34 -41.83 36.11
N ARG A 2 -29.93 -40.97 35.25
CA ARG A 2 -29.77 -41.02 33.79
C ARG A 2 -28.69 -40.03 33.35
N SER A 3 -27.69 -40.52 32.62
CA SER A 3 -26.62 -39.72 32.01
C SER A 3 -27.12 -39.04 30.73
N VAL A 4 -27.13 -37.71 30.70
CA VAL A 4 -27.42 -36.90 29.51
C VAL A 4 -26.12 -36.70 28.73
N ARG A 5 -26.03 -37.26 27.51
CA ARG A 5 -24.94 -36.95 26.56
C ARG A 5 -25.34 -35.72 25.74
N SER A 6 -24.56 -34.65 25.82
CA SER A 6 -24.71 -33.47 24.97
C SER A 6 -24.23 -33.75 23.55
N LEU A 7 -25.15 -33.72 22.59
CA LEU A 7 -24.86 -33.63 21.15
C LEU A 7 -24.73 -32.16 20.77
N GLY A 8 -23.51 -31.62 20.79
CA GLY A 8 -23.19 -30.35 20.15
C GLY A 8 -23.02 -30.54 18.64
N PRO A 9 -23.39 -29.56 17.81
CA PRO A 9 -23.19 -29.65 16.37
C PRO A 9 -21.70 -29.66 16.05
N ARG A 10 -21.19 -30.81 15.57
CA ARG A 10 -19.87 -30.90 14.94
C ARG A 10 -19.96 -30.20 13.59
N VAL A 11 -19.44 -28.98 13.51
CA VAL A 11 -19.14 -28.36 12.22
C VAL A 11 -18.08 -29.25 11.54
N PRO A 12 -18.33 -29.77 10.33
CA PRO A 12 -17.34 -30.59 9.63
C PRO A 12 -16.11 -29.73 9.31
N GLN A 13 -14.95 -30.14 9.84
CA GLN A 13 -13.63 -29.55 9.57
C GLN A 13 -13.36 -29.32 8.07
N LEU A 14 -13.99 -30.11 7.20
CA LEU A 14 -13.88 -30.01 5.74
C LEU A 14 -14.30 -28.65 5.14
N VAL A 15 -15.12 -27.85 5.83
CA VAL A 15 -15.54 -26.51 5.34
C VAL A 15 -14.52 -25.42 5.69
N LEU A 16 -13.69 -25.64 6.72
CA LEU A 16 -12.65 -24.68 7.10
C LEU A 16 -11.43 -24.75 6.17
N ASP A 17 -11.12 -25.94 5.66
CA ASP A 17 -9.97 -26.16 4.76
C ASP A 17 -10.20 -25.64 3.33
N SER A 18 -11.46 -25.38 2.94
CA SER A 18 -11.80 -24.89 1.59
C SER A 18 -11.78 -23.36 1.47
N LEU A 19 -11.60 -22.62 2.58
CA LEU A 19 -11.56 -21.15 2.60
C LEU A 19 -10.14 -20.57 2.72
N LEU A 20 -9.11 -21.41 2.86
CA LEU A 20 -7.72 -20.98 2.90
C LEU A 20 -6.99 -21.49 1.64
N PRO A 21 -6.53 -20.59 0.74
CA PRO A 21 -5.81 -21.01 -0.45
C PRO A 21 -4.48 -21.66 -0.06
N SER A 22 -4.37 -22.97 -0.27
CA SER A 22 -3.21 -23.82 -0.01
C SER A 22 -2.08 -23.64 -1.05
N GLY A 23 -1.76 -22.40 -1.39
CA GLY A 23 -0.62 -22.05 -2.24
C GLY A 23 0.66 -21.83 -1.43
N PRO A 24 1.85 -21.99 -2.04
CA PRO A 24 3.11 -21.60 -1.41
C PRO A 24 3.07 -20.11 -1.04
N PRO A 25 3.71 -19.68 0.07
CA PRO A 25 3.59 -18.32 0.60
C PRO A 25 3.98 -17.23 -0.41
N THR A 26 4.82 -17.56 -1.40
CA THR A 26 5.18 -16.68 -2.52
C THR A 26 4.02 -16.35 -3.45
N GLN A 27 3.05 -17.25 -3.66
CA GLN A 27 1.87 -16.98 -4.49
C GLN A 27 0.79 -16.18 -3.76
N GLN A 28 0.68 -16.32 -2.44
CA GLN A 28 -0.27 -15.53 -1.64
C GLN A 28 0.11 -14.03 -1.61
N VAL A 29 1.41 -13.72 -1.60
CA VAL A 29 1.91 -12.34 -1.68
C VAL A 29 1.56 -11.70 -3.02
N SER A 30 1.66 -12.45 -4.14
CA SER A 30 1.29 -11.95 -5.47
C SER A 30 -0.21 -11.66 -5.62
N LEU A 31 -1.09 -12.47 -5.01
CA LEU A 31 -2.54 -12.25 -5.09
C LEU A 31 -3.00 -11.04 -4.26
N LEU A 32 -2.44 -10.85 -3.06
CA LEU A 32 -2.75 -9.67 -2.23
C LEU A 32 -2.20 -8.38 -2.86
N SER A 33 -1.00 -8.41 -3.43
CA SER A 33 -0.46 -7.28 -4.20
C SER A 33 -1.31 -6.97 -5.44
N ALA A 34 -1.77 -8.00 -6.18
CA ALA A 34 -2.63 -7.80 -7.35
C ALA A 34 -4.02 -7.24 -6.97
N LEU A 35 -4.62 -7.71 -5.88
CA LEU A 35 -5.91 -7.21 -5.39
C LEU A 35 -5.82 -5.75 -4.94
N SER A 36 -4.73 -5.37 -4.23
CA SER A 36 -4.48 -3.98 -3.85
C SER A 36 -4.32 -3.05 -5.05
N VAL A 37 -3.63 -3.49 -6.10
CA VAL A 37 -3.47 -2.70 -7.34
C VAL A 37 -4.82 -2.48 -8.05
N VAL A 38 -5.68 -3.51 -8.10
CA VAL A 38 -7.00 -3.42 -8.77
C VAL A 38 -7.99 -2.55 -7.99
N THR A 39 -8.04 -2.64 -6.66
CA THR A 39 -8.91 -1.77 -5.83
C THR A 39 -8.45 -0.30 -5.90
N MET A 40 -7.14 -0.05 -5.99
CA MET A 40 -6.59 1.30 -6.09
C MET A 40 -6.82 1.94 -7.46
N ALA A 41 -6.78 1.16 -8.54
CA ALA A 41 -7.10 1.65 -9.89
C ALA A 41 -8.58 2.06 -10.06
N SER A 42 -9.48 1.46 -9.28
CA SER A 42 -10.91 1.80 -9.29
C SER A 42 -11.21 3.05 -8.45
N GLY A 43 -10.56 3.19 -7.29
CA GLY A 43 -10.70 4.38 -6.43
C GLY A 43 -10.18 5.65 -7.11
N ALA A 44 -9.04 5.59 -7.81
CA ALA A 44 -8.50 6.75 -8.55
C ALA A 44 -9.39 7.18 -9.72
N ARG A 45 -10.11 6.22 -10.34
CA ARG A 45 -10.97 6.48 -11.50
C ARG A 45 -12.26 7.25 -11.12
N GLN A 46 -12.73 7.09 -9.89
CA GLN A 46 -13.99 7.70 -9.43
C GLN A 46 -13.89 9.22 -9.18
N TRP A 47 -12.67 9.76 -9.05
CA TRP A 47 -12.44 11.21 -8.87
C TRP A 47 -12.41 12.00 -10.18
N HIS A 48 -12.32 11.32 -11.32
CA HIS A 48 -12.04 11.95 -12.62
C HIS A 48 -13.31 12.33 -13.41
N THR A 49 -14.51 12.08 -12.89
CA THR A 49 -15.78 12.29 -13.60
C THR A 49 -16.57 13.54 -13.22
N GLU A 50 -16.09 14.37 -12.30
CA GLU A 50 -16.69 15.68 -12.03
C GLU A 50 -15.81 16.79 -12.66
N GLY A 51 -16.35 17.44 -13.69
CA GLY A 51 -15.63 18.30 -14.63
C GLY A 51 -14.77 19.40 -13.99
N MET A 52 -13.46 19.25 -14.10
CA MET A 52 -12.50 20.32 -13.84
C MET A 52 -11.91 20.81 -15.16
N GLU A 53 -12.27 22.03 -15.53
CA GLU A 53 -11.57 22.83 -16.52
C GLU A 53 -10.06 22.88 -16.18
N PRO A 54 -9.16 22.77 -17.17
CA PRO A 54 -7.72 22.64 -16.96
C PRO A 54 -7.10 23.80 -16.16
N GLU A 55 -7.74 24.97 -16.15
CA GLU A 55 -7.31 26.16 -15.42
C GLU A 55 -7.47 26.03 -13.89
N ASN A 56 -8.22 25.05 -13.40
CA ASN A 56 -8.54 24.89 -11.97
C ASN A 56 -7.96 23.62 -11.35
N LEU A 57 -7.02 22.95 -12.04
CA LEU A 57 -6.29 21.83 -11.47
C LEU A 57 -5.40 22.35 -10.34
N ALA A 58 -5.76 22.01 -9.10
CA ALA A 58 -4.91 22.30 -7.95
C ALA A 58 -3.46 21.90 -8.26
N PRO A 59 -2.46 22.68 -7.83
CA PRO A 59 -1.04 22.37 -8.09
C PRO A 59 -0.62 21.01 -7.51
N PHE A 60 -1.48 20.41 -6.66
CA PHE A 60 -1.25 19.19 -5.92
C PHE A 60 -2.57 18.50 -5.55
N ASP A 61 -2.66 17.19 -5.77
CA ASP A 61 -3.80 16.38 -5.34
C ASP A 61 -3.57 15.82 -3.95
N ARG A 62 -4.50 16.08 -3.02
CA ARG A 62 -4.43 15.55 -1.66
C ARG A 62 -4.94 14.11 -1.66
N PRO A 63 -4.09 13.10 -1.40
CA PRO A 63 -4.56 11.74 -1.26
C PRO A 63 -5.48 11.65 -0.04
N ALA A 64 -6.53 10.84 -0.13
CA ALA A 64 -7.45 10.68 0.99
C ALA A 64 -6.72 10.14 2.23
N TRP A 65 -7.07 10.63 3.41
CA TRP A 65 -6.35 10.33 4.66
C TRP A 65 -6.23 8.83 4.96
N TRP A 66 -7.18 8.01 4.49
CA TRP A 66 -7.17 6.56 4.69
C TRP A 66 -6.04 5.85 3.93
N TRP A 67 -5.48 6.45 2.87
CA TRP A 67 -4.31 5.90 2.18
C TRP A 67 -3.08 5.91 3.10
N PHE A 68 -2.90 6.97 3.88
CA PHE A 68 -1.83 7.04 4.89
C PHE A 68 -2.01 5.96 5.96
N ALA A 69 -3.25 5.74 6.42
CA ALA A 69 -3.52 4.68 7.39
C ALA A 69 -3.22 3.27 6.83
N LEU A 70 -3.57 3.03 5.56
CA LEU A 70 -3.42 1.72 4.92
C LEU A 70 -1.98 1.43 4.48
N LEU A 71 -1.23 2.43 4.04
CA LEU A 71 0.11 2.26 3.47
C LEU A 71 1.21 2.63 4.48
N ASP A 72 1.10 3.80 5.11
CA ASP A 72 2.14 4.29 6.02
C ASP A 72 2.02 3.68 7.42
N GLY A 73 0.82 3.28 7.83
CA GLY A 73 0.58 2.57 9.08
C GLY A 73 1.43 1.29 9.20
N PRO A 74 1.32 0.35 8.24
CA PRO A 74 2.15 -0.86 8.20
C PRO A 74 3.65 -0.55 8.07
N LEU A 75 4.04 0.46 7.28
CA LEU A 75 5.44 0.86 7.14
C LEU A 75 6.01 1.42 8.45
N GLY A 76 5.24 2.23 9.17
CA GLY A 76 5.59 2.74 10.50
C GLY A 76 5.71 1.64 11.54
N LEU A 77 4.79 0.65 11.51
CA LEU A 77 4.90 -0.53 12.36
C LEU A 77 6.15 -1.35 12.03
N LEU A 78 6.45 -1.54 10.74
CA LEU A 78 7.66 -2.23 10.30
C LEU A 78 8.92 -1.47 10.74
N ALA A 79 8.94 -0.14 10.63
CA ALA A 79 10.04 0.69 11.12
C ALA A 79 10.27 0.50 12.62
N LEU A 80 9.19 0.52 13.42
CA LEU A 80 9.26 0.26 14.85
C LEU A 80 9.84 -1.13 15.14
N LEU A 81 9.38 -2.17 14.43
CA LEU A 81 9.86 -3.54 14.63
C LEU A 81 11.32 -3.72 14.18
N ALA A 82 11.73 -3.07 13.09
CA ALA A 82 13.07 -3.21 12.51
C ALA A 82 14.14 -2.41 13.27
N LEU A 83 13.79 -1.20 13.73
CA LEU A 83 14.73 -0.24 14.30
C LEU A 83 14.75 -0.24 15.83
N ARG A 84 13.64 -0.57 16.51
CA ARG A 84 13.58 -0.52 17.97
C ARG A 84 14.09 -1.83 18.60
N PRO A 85 15.22 -1.83 19.31
CA PRO A 85 15.76 -3.03 19.92
C PRO A 85 14.76 -3.67 20.89
N GLY A 86 14.61 -5.00 20.82
CA GLY A 86 13.76 -5.77 21.73
C GLY A 86 12.26 -5.66 21.49
N LEU A 87 11.77 -4.76 20.62
CA LEU A 87 10.33 -4.69 20.31
C LEU A 87 9.89 -5.92 19.51
N ALA A 88 10.63 -6.29 18.48
CA ALA A 88 10.38 -7.51 17.70
C ALA A 88 10.35 -8.76 18.61
N ALA A 89 11.29 -8.86 19.56
CA ALA A 89 11.33 -9.97 20.51
C ALA A 89 10.08 -10.02 21.43
N LYS A 90 9.58 -8.86 21.89
CA LYS A 90 8.34 -8.78 22.68
C LYS A 90 7.11 -9.22 21.89
N VAL A 91 7.00 -8.75 20.64
CA VAL A 91 5.87 -9.07 19.77
C VAL A 91 5.91 -10.54 19.33
N ARG A 92 7.12 -11.09 19.11
CA ARG A 92 7.34 -12.50 18.75
C ARG A 92 6.82 -13.49 19.80
N ARG A 93 6.62 -13.05 21.04
CA ARG A 93 5.99 -13.86 22.11
C ARG A 93 4.48 -14.07 21.90
N ARG A 94 3.82 -13.24 21.08
CA ARG A 94 2.37 -13.27 20.83
C ARG A 94 2.02 -13.71 19.42
N ILE A 95 2.83 -13.30 18.44
CA ILE A 95 2.62 -13.62 17.03
C ILE A 95 3.93 -14.04 16.38
N PRO A 96 3.94 -15.00 15.45
CA PRO A 96 5.14 -15.37 14.72
C PRO A 96 5.65 -14.19 13.89
N LEU A 97 6.93 -13.84 14.06
CA LEU A 97 7.61 -12.79 13.31
C LEU A 97 8.88 -13.34 12.67
N GLN A 98 9.21 -12.82 11.49
CA GLN A 98 10.48 -13.07 10.81
C GLN A 98 11.69 -12.63 11.65
N SER A 99 12.88 -13.05 11.22
CA SER A 99 14.14 -12.65 11.87
C SER A 99 14.34 -11.13 11.84
N ASP A 100 15.06 -10.58 12.82
CA ASP A 100 15.35 -9.14 12.89
C ASP A 100 16.11 -8.66 11.64
N ARG A 101 16.99 -9.49 11.09
CA ARG A 101 17.71 -9.22 9.83
C ARG A 101 16.73 -9.09 8.67
N THR A 102 15.75 -9.99 8.58
CA THR A 102 14.70 -9.93 7.55
C THR A 102 13.86 -8.68 7.69
N LEU A 103 13.42 -8.32 8.90
CA LEU A 103 12.62 -7.11 9.14
C LEU A 103 13.37 -5.84 8.72
N ARG A 104 14.66 -5.75 9.03
CA ARG A 104 15.52 -4.63 8.60
C ARG A 104 15.73 -4.59 7.09
N ALA A 105 15.93 -5.75 6.46
CA ALA A 105 16.08 -5.83 5.02
C ALA A 105 14.79 -5.40 4.29
N VAL A 106 13.63 -5.86 4.75
CA VAL A 106 12.33 -5.46 4.19
C VAL A 106 12.08 -3.97 4.41
N PHE A 107 12.41 -3.44 5.59
CA PHE A 107 12.30 -2.00 5.86
C PHE A 107 13.20 -1.17 4.94
N ALA A 108 14.48 -1.55 4.80
CA ALA A 108 15.41 -0.87 3.92
C ALA A 108 14.95 -0.91 2.45
N LEU A 109 14.43 -2.06 2.00
CA LEU A 109 13.89 -2.21 0.66
C LEU A 109 12.65 -1.31 0.45
N ALA A 110 11.74 -1.24 1.43
CA ALA A 110 10.57 -0.38 1.36
C ALA A 110 10.98 1.11 1.23
N ILE A 111 11.94 1.57 2.05
CA ILE A 111 12.47 2.94 1.93
C ILE A 111 13.08 3.18 0.55
N ALA A 112 13.86 2.23 0.03
CA ALA A 112 14.46 2.36 -1.30
C ALA A 112 13.40 2.46 -2.41
N ILE A 113 12.30 1.70 -2.30
CA ILE A 113 11.16 1.78 -3.23
C ILE A 113 10.53 3.18 -3.19
N HIS A 114 10.20 3.69 -1.99
CA HIS A 114 9.60 5.02 -1.84
C HIS A 114 10.49 6.15 -2.39
N LEU A 115 11.81 6.06 -2.18
CA LEU A 115 12.76 7.01 -2.77
C LEU A 115 12.81 6.89 -4.29
N GLY A 116 12.77 5.67 -4.83
CA GLY A 116 12.71 5.42 -6.26
C GLY A 116 11.44 5.99 -6.90
N GLU A 117 10.29 5.79 -6.26
CA GLU A 117 9.02 6.35 -6.71
C GLU A 117 9.03 7.89 -6.66
N GLY A 118 9.58 8.49 -5.60
CA GLY A 118 9.76 9.94 -5.51
C GLY A 118 10.64 10.51 -6.63
N ALA A 119 11.72 9.82 -6.98
CA ALA A 119 12.58 10.20 -8.10
C ALA A 119 11.85 10.08 -9.45
N LEU A 120 11.01 9.05 -9.64
CA LEU A 120 10.16 8.93 -10.82
C LEU A 120 9.11 10.05 -10.88
N ALA A 121 8.46 10.36 -9.77
CA ALA A 121 7.48 11.44 -9.68
C ALA A 121 8.11 12.79 -10.02
N TRP A 122 9.32 13.07 -9.52
CA TRP A 122 10.07 14.27 -9.89
C TRP A 122 10.28 14.37 -11.40
N LYS A 123 10.73 13.27 -12.05
CA LYS A 123 10.97 13.24 -13.49
C LYS A 123 9.68 13.45 -14.28
N ASN A 124 8.59 12.80 -13.87
CA ASN A 124 7.29 12.91 -14.55
C ASN A 124 6.67 14.30 -14.36
N ALA A 125 6.79 14.89 -13.17
CA ALA A 125 6.30 16.23 -12.88
C ALA A 125 7.02 17.29 -13.72
N LYS A 126 8.35 17.17 -13.86
CA LYS A 126 9.13 18.04 -14.77
C LYS A 126 8.67 17.94 -16.22
N LYS A 127 8.43 16.72 -16.71
CA LYS A 127 7.92 16.50 -18.08
C LYS A 127 6.54 17.12 -18.29
N ARG A 128 5.71 17.11 -17.25
CA ARG A 128 4.32 17.59 -17.26
C ARG A 128 4.18 19.08 -16.91
N GLY A 129 5.28 19.80 -16.70
CA GLY A 129 5.23 21.22 -16.35
C GLY A 129 4.63 21.54 -14.97
N VAL A 130 4.51 20.55 -14.08
CA VAL A 130 3.94 20.72 -12.72
C VAL A 130 5.03 20.77 -11.64
N PRO A 131 4.76 21.30 -10.43
CA PRO A 131 5.76 21.43 -9.38
C PRO A 131 6.41 20.10 -8.97
N ALA A 132 7.67 19.89 -9.36
CA ALA A 132 8.33 18.59 -9.18
C ALA A 132 8.62 18.22 -7.72
N LEU A 133 9.03 19.20 -6.90
CA LEU A 133 9.42 18.93 -5.51
C LEU A 133 8.22 18.47 -4.65
N PRO A 134 7.05 19.14 -4.66
CA PRO A 134 5.88 18.65 -3.96
C PRO A 134 5.49 17.22 -4.35
N TRP A 135 5.42 16.92 -5.65
CA TRP A 135 5.08 15.58 -6.14
C TRP A 135 6.08 14.51 -5.71
N ALA A 136 7.38 14.82 -5.75
CA ALA A 136 8.42 13.91 -5.30
C ALA A 136 8.30 13.63 -3.80
N LEU A 137 8.15 14.66 -2.98
CA LEU A 137 8.00 14.52 -1.53
C LEU A 137 6.73 13.74 -1.16
N GLN A 138 5.60 14.06 -1.79
CA GLN A 138 4.35 13.32 -1.58
C GLN A 138 4.49 11.86 -1.98
N THR A 139 5.12 11.58 -3.11
CA THR A 139 5.32 10.21 -3.56
C THR A 139 6.29 9.45 -2.66
N THR A 140 7.33 10.10 -2.14
CA THR A 140 8.20 9.45 -1.14
C THR A 140 7.46 9.14 0.17
N LEU A 141 6.53 9.99 0.58
CA LEU A 141 5.77 9.78 1.81
C LEU A 141 4.64 8.75 1.63
N VAL A 142 3.81 8.91 0.59
CA VAL A 142 2.57 8.16 0.38
C VAL A 142 2.78 6.94 -0.53
N GLY A 143 3.87 6.92 -1.31
CA GLY A 143 4.21 5.89 -2.28
C GLY A 143 3.50 6.04 -3.63
N PHE A 144 3.34 4.89 -4.31
CA PHE A 144 2.65 4.68 -5.57
C PHE A 144 1.36 5.47 -5.84
N PRO A 145 0.45 5.70 -4.87
CA PRO A 145 -0.80 6.44 -5.11
C PRO A 145 -0.60 7.83 -5.67
N SER A 146 0.39 8.56 -5.14
CA SER A 146 0.73 9.90 -5.59
C SER A 146 1.29 9.85 -7.01
N LEU A 147 2.14 8.86 -7.30
CA LEU A 147 2.65 8.65 -8.66
C LEU A 147 1.52 8.35 -9.66
N LEU A 148 0.50 7.58 -9.27
CA LEU A 148 -0.66 7.26 -10.11
C LEU A 148 -1.45 8.53 -10.45
N LEU A 149 -1.74 9.38 -9.47
CA LEU A 149 -2.42 10.66 -9.68
C LEU A 149 -1.60 11.57 -10.60
N LEU A 150 -0.29 11.67 -10.36
CA LEU A 150 0.59 12.44 -11.23
C LEU A 150 0.54 11.94 -12.67
N ASN A 151 0.55 10.62 -12.88
CA ASN A 151 0.54 9.99 -14.21
C ASN A 151 -0.79 10.13 -14.96
N GLN A 152 -1.90 10.40 -14.25
CA GLN A 152 -3.22 10.64 -14.85
C GLN A 152 -3.38 12.07 -15.37
N ARG A 153 -2.52 13.01 -14.96
CA ARG A 153 -2.57 14.38 -15.48
C ARG A 153 -2.22 14.43 -16.98
N PRO A 154 -2.81 15.32 -17.78
CA PRO A 154 -2.34 15.55 -19.14
C PRO A 154 -0.92 16.11 -19.11
N GLU A 155 -0.12 15.79 -20.12
CA GLU A 155 1.10 16.55 -20.38
C GLU A 155 0.68 17.94 -20.87
N VAL A 156 1.37 18.99 -20.41
CA VAL A 156 1.17 20.32 -21.00
C VAL A 156 1.76 20.24 -22.41
N GLU A 157 0.90 20.08 -23.42
CA GLU A 157 1.29 20.28 -24.80
C GLU A 157 1.77 21.74 -24.90
N ASN A 158 3.08 21.91 -25.04
CA ASN A 158 3.61 23.19 -25.51
C ASN A 158 3.07 23.36 -26.92
N GLU A 159 1.95 24.08 -27.06
CA GLU A 159 1.55 24.66 -28.34
C GLU A 159 2.74 25.50 -28.81
N ALA A 160 3.49 24.96 -29.76
CA ALA A 160 4.54 25.67 -30.46
C ALA A 160 3.87 26.83 -31.20
N GLN A 161 3.95 28.02 -30.61
CA GLN A 161 3.76 29.31 -31.30
C GLN A 161 4.97 29.64 -32.14
#